data_AF-A0A8S3VYL7-F1
#
_entry.id   AF-A0A8S3VYL7-F1
#
_cell.length_a   1.000
_cell.length_b   1.000
_cell.length_c   1.000
_cell.angle_alpha   90.00
_cell.angle_beta   90.00
_cell.angle_gamma   90.00
#
_symmetry.space_group_name_H-M   'P 1'
#
loop_
_entity.id
_entity.type
_entity.pdbx_description
1 polymer ?
#
loop_
_entity_poly.entity_id
_entity_poly.type
_entity_poly.pdbx_seq_one_letter_code
_entity_poly.pdbx_strand_id
1 'polypeptide(L)'
;MYKKANRLHGEENSIKEKKLIKFLTNIATETLSDSASQGLDQAQSLSRNKDLLENFYLLNKRAQTFLFMQLKQIHKSKMTRRFTLEEKLMALLVMKQSPKC
;
A
#
# COMPACT_ATOMS: atom_id res chain seq x y z
N MET A 1 2.70 -35.00 45.87
CA MET A 1 1.49 -34.41 45.24
C MET A 1 1.76 -33.29 44.22
N TYR A 2 3.01 -33.02 43.80
CA TYR A 2 3.34 -31.85 42.96
C TYR A 2 3.22 -32.03 41.42
N LYS A 3 3.04 -33.25 40.90
CA LYS A 3 3.01 -33.50 39.44
C LYS A 3 1.73 -32.99 38.73
N LYS A 4 0.64 -32.74 39.47
CA LYS A 4 -0.67 -32.37 38.89
C LYS A 4 -0.78 -30.86 38.63
N ALA A 5 -0.19 -30.02 39.49
CA ALA A 5 -0.20 -28.56 39.34
C ALA A 5 0.63 -28.06 38.14
N ASN A 6 1.79 -28.68 37.88
CA ASN A 6 2.64 -28.31 36.73
C ASN A 6 2.00 -28.66 35.38
N ARG A 7 1.14 -29.69 35.30
CA ARG A 7 0.39 -30.02 34.07
C ARG A 7 -0.71 -29.00 33.79
N LEU A 8 -1.42 -28.55 34.82
CA LEU A 8 -2.48 -27.53 34.70
C LEU A 8 -1.92 -26.17 34.26
N HIS A 9 -0.77 -25.76 34.80
CA HIS A 9 -0.10 -24.52 34.35
C HIS A 9 0.41 -24.59 32.90
N GLY A 10 0.88 -25.75 32.43
CA GLY A 10 1.26 -25.97 31.04
C GLY A 10 0.05 -25.93 30.08
N GLU A 11 -1.09 -26.49 30.49
CA GLU A 11 -2.33 -26.45 29.72
C GLU A 11 -2.92 -25.04 29.64
N GLU A 12 -2.92 -24.27 30.72
CA GLU A 12 -3.38 -22.87 30.71
C GLU A 12 -2.53 -21.98 29.79
N ASN A 13 -1.22 -22.17 29.78
CA ASN A 13 -0.32 -21.44 28.89
C ASN A 13 -0.54 -21.84 27.42
N SER A 14 -0.72 -23.13 27.14
CA SER A 14 -1.08 -23.61 25.79
C SER A 14 -2.42 -23.05 25.31
N ILE A 15 -3.41 -22.91 26.20
CA ILE A 15 -4.72 -22.32 25.88
C ILE A 15 -4.58 -20.81 25.59
N LYS A 16 -3.75 -20.09 26.35
CA LYS A 16 -3.47 -18.66 26.12
C LYS A 16 -2.75 -18.44 24.79
N GLU A 17 -1.77 -19.26 24.46
CA GLU A 17 -1.07 -19.21 23.17
C GLU A 17 -2.01 -19.49 21.99
N LYS A 18 -2.87 -20.52 22.09
CA LYS A 18 -3.86 -20.81 21.05
C LYS A 18 -4.85 -19.66 20.86
N LYS A 19 -5.27 -18.99 21.95
CA LYS A 19 -6.14 -17.80 21.88
C LYS A 19 -5.43 -16.62 21.22
N LEU A 20 -4.15 -16.39 21.54
CA LEU A 20 -3.34 -15.34 20.94
C LEU A 20 -3.15 -15.58 19.44
N ILE A 21 -2.79 -16.80 19.04
CA ILE A 21 -2.65 -17.19 17.63
C ILE A 21 -3.96 -16.94 16.89
N LYS A 22 -5.10 -17.35 17.47
CA LYS A 22 -6.42 -17.16 16.87
C LYS A 22 -6.79 -15.68 16.72
N PHE A 23 -6.42 -14.84 17.69
CA PHE A 23 -6.60 -13.39 17.62
C PHE A 23 -5.75 -12.76 16.51
N LEU A 24 -4.47 -13.13 16.42
CA LEU A 24 -3.56 -12.63 15.38
C LEU A 24 -3.99 -13.09 13.98
N THR A 25 -4.46 -14.32 13.82
CA THR A 25 -4.98 -14.80 12.54
C THR A 25 -6.25 -14.05 12.13
N ASN A 26 -7.12 -13.70 13.08
CA ASN A 26 -8.33 -12.94 12.78
C ASN A 26 -7.99 -11.52 12.31
N ILE A 27 -7.05 -10.84 12.97
CA ILE A 27 -6.54 -9.53 12.52
C ILE A 27 -5.92 -9.64 11.12
N ALA A 28 -5.12 -10.68 10.87
CA ALA A 28 -4.54 -10.92 9.54
C ALA A 28 -5.63 -11.12 8.47
N THR A 29 -6.70 -11.87 8.77
CA THR A 29 -7.81 -12.06 7.82
C THR A 29 -8.65 -10.81 7.59
N GLU A 30 -8.87 -9.99 8.63
CA GLU A 30 -9.56 -8.71 8.52
C GLU A 30 -8.75 -7.73 7.67
N THR A 31 -7.44 -7.62 7.93
CA THR A 31 -6.54 -6.78 7.14
C THR A 31 -6.36 -7.26 5.71
N LEU A 32 -6.41 -8.56 5.40
CA LEU A 32 -6.40 -9.07 4.01
C LEU A 32 -7.67 -8.70 3.22
N SER A 33 -8.80 -8.48 3.91
CA SER A 33 -10.06 -8.06 3.29
C SER A 33 -10.15 -6.55 3.07
N ASP A 34 -9.24 -5.77 3.66
CA ASP A 34 -9.22 -4.33 3.50
C ASP A 34 -8.79 -3.90 2.09
N SER A 35 -9.54 -2.99 1.49
CA SER A 35 -9.19 -2.37 0.20
C SER A 35 -7.78 -1.76 0.17
N ALA A 36 -7.23 -1.41 1.34
CA ALA A 36 -5.88 -0.87 1.48
C ALA A 36 -4.79 -1.94 1.30
N SER A 37 -4.95 -3.14 1.87
CA SER A 37 -3.97 -4.22 1.72
C SER A 37 -3.96 -4.75 0.30
N GLN A 38 -5.13 -4.90 -0.33
CA GLN A 38 -5.24 -5.24 -1.76
C GLN A 38 -4.55 -4.19 -2.65
N GLY A 39 -4.66 -2.90 -2.31
CA GLY A 39 -3.94 -1.83 -2.99
C GLY A 39 -2.42 -1.92 -2.80
N LEU A 40 -1.95 -2.35 -1.61
CA LEU A 40 -0.53 -2.57 -1.33
C LEU A 40 0.01 -3.79 -2.06
N ASP A 41 -0.74 -4.89 -2.13
CA ASP A 41 -0.36 -6.11 -2.86
C ASP A 41 -0.28 -5.84 -4.37
N GLN A 42 -1.23 -5.08 -4.92
CA GLN A 42 -1.18 -4.63 -6.31
C GLN A 42 0.03 -3.72 -6.55
N ALA A 43 0.31 -2.77 -5.66
CA ALA A 43 1.50 -1.92 -5.76
C ALA A 43 2.81 -2.74 -5.67
N GLN A 44 2.84 -3.78 -4.84
CA GLN A 44 3.97 -4.70 -4.71
C GLN A 44 4.14 -5.57 -5.97
N SER A 45 3.05 -5.99 -6.60
CA SER A 45 3.12 -6.72 -7.87
C SER A 45 3.67 -5.84 -9.00
N LEU A 46 3.27 -4.56 -9.03
CA LEU A 46 3.74 -3.58 -10.00
C LEU A 46 5.23 -3.27 -9.80
N SER A 47 5.69 -3.18 -8.56
CA SER A 47 7.12 -2.93 -8.25
C SER A 47 8.03 -4.13 -8.57
N ARG A 48 7.47 -5.32 -8.80
CA ARG A 48 8.22 -6.49 -9.26
C ARG A 48 8.37 -6.55 -10.77
N ASN A 49 7.64 -5.71 -11.52
CA ASN A 49 7.73 -5.65 -12.97
C ASN A 49 8.99 -4.85 -13.39
N LYS A 50 10.06 -5.58 -13.71
CA LYS A 50 11.38 -5.01 -14.04
C LYS A 50 11.33 -4.11 -15.27
N ASP A 51 10.62 -4.54 -16.32
CA ASP A 51 10.53 -3.78 -17.58
C ASP A 51 9.86 -2.42 -17.36
N LEU A 52 8.82 -2.38 -16.52
CA LEU A 52 8.14 -1.13 -16.19
C LEU A 52 9.06 -0.20 -15.40
N LEU A 53 9.82 -0.73 -14.44
CA LEU A 53 10.76 0.06 -13.65
C LEU A 53 11.92 0.57 -14.49
N GLU A 54 12.53 -0.26 -15.33
CA GLU A 54 13.62 0.14 -16.23
C GLU A 54 13.16 1.26 -17.17
N ASN A 55 12.00 1.11 -17.82
CA ASN A 55 11.44 2.15 -18.66
C ASN A 55 11.10 3.42 -17.87
N PHE A 56 10.61 3.29 -16.63
CA PHE A 56 10.32 4.43 -15.77
C PHE A 56 11.59 5.20 -15.36
N TYR A 57 12.69 4.51 -15.06
CA TYR A 57 13.96 5.14 -14.68
C TYR A 57 14.70 5.77 -15.86
N LEU A 58 14.44 5.32 -17.09
CA LEU A 58 14.94 5.97 -18.31
C LEU A 58 14.26 7.33 -18.56
N LEU A 59 13.08 7.57 -17.98
CA LEU A 59 12.41 8.87 -18.08
C LEU A 59 13.16 9.93 -17.29
N ASN A 60 13.19 11.15 -17.82
CA ASN A 60 13.67 12.29 -17.05
C ASN A 60 12.71 12.59 -15.87
N LYS A 61 13.23 13.26 -14.83
CA LYS A 61 12.47 13.57 -13.61
C LYS A 61 11.12 14.26 -13.89
N ARG A 62 11.07 15.15 -14.90
CA ARG A 62 9.84 15.87 -15.27
C ARG A 62 8.78 14.94 -15.86
N ALA A 63 9.18 14.02 -16.73
CA ALA A 63 8.33 13.02 -17.34
C ALA A 63 7.81 12.01 -16.31
N GLN A 64 8.65 11.61 -15.35
CA GLN A 64 8.23 10.80 -14.21
C GLN A 64 7.14 11.50 -13.38
N THR A 65 7.36 12.77 -13.01
CA THR A 65 6.37 13.58 -12.28
C THR A 65 5.06 13.71 -13.06
N PHE A 66 5.14 13.96 -14.37
CA PHE A 66 3.96 14.04 -15.23
C PHE A 66 3.19 12.71 -15.30
N LEU A 67 3.88 11.59 -15.46
CA LEU A 67 3.27 10.26 -15.48
C LEU A 67 2.55 9.96 -14.15
N PHE A 68 3.19 10.29 -13.01
CA PHE A 68 2.56 10.16 -11.70
C PHE A 68 1.30 11.02 -11.55
N MET A 69 1.31 12.25 -12.10
CA MET A 69 0.12 13.10 -12.10
C MET A 69 -1.02 12.47 -12.89
N GLN A 70 -0.75 11.91 -14.08
CA GLN A 70 -1.77 11.24 -14.91
C GLN A 70 -2.35 10.01 -14.18
N LEU A 71 -1.50 9.17 -13.59
CA LEU A 71 -1.94 8.02 -12.80
C LEU A 71 -2.79 8.44 -11.60
N LYS A 72 -2.41 9.52 -10.90
CA LYS A 72 -3.20 10.10 -9.81
C LYS A 72 -4.59 10.57 -10.27
N GLN A 73 -4.70 11.04 -11.50
CA GLN A 73 -5.94 11.57 -12.08
C GLN A 73 -6.93 10.49 -12.54
N ILE A 74 -6.44 9.32 -12.98
CA ILE A 74 -7.29 8.21 -13.48
C ILE A 74 -8.17 7.61 -12.35
N HIS A 75 -7.68 7.57 -11.11
CA HIS A 75 -8.43 7.00 -9.96
C HIS A 75 -9.44 7.97 -9.31
N LYS A 76 -10.08 8.83 -10.11
CA LYS A 76 -10.83 10.03 -9.72
C LYS A 76 -12.07 9.83 -8.83
N SER A 77 -12.40 8.62 -8.38
CA SER A 77 -13.59 8.37 -7.57
C SER A 77 -13.52 8.92 -6.14
N LYS A 78 -12.32 9.29 -5.63
CA LYS A 78 -12.15 9.87 -4.28
C LYS A 78 -11.60 11.30 -4.35
N MET A 79 -12.45 12.26 -3.98
CA MET A 79 -12.31 13.71 -4.17
C MET A 79 -11.26 14.42 -3.28
N THR A 80 -10.26 13.72 -2.74
CA THR A 80 -9.38 14.24 -1.67
C THR A 80 -7.88 13.99 -1.89
N ARG A 81 -7.38 14.13 -3.13
CA ARG A 81 -5.91 14.12 -3.37
C ARG A 81 -5.35 15.53 -3.50
N ARG A 82 -4.35 15.82 -2.67
CA ARG A 82 -3.56 17.07 -2.73
C ARG A 82 -2.40 16.87 -3.70
N PHE A 83 -2.33 17.70 -4.73
CA PHE A 83 -1.12 17.81 -5.55
C PHE A 83 -0.03 18.55 -4.78
N THR A 84 1.20 18.10 -4.93
CA THR A 84 2.40 18.74 -4.41
C THR A 84 2.70 20.04 -5.16
N LEU A 85 3.58 20.87 -4.64
CA LEU A 85 4.00 22.10 -5.30
C LEU A 85 4.65 21.82 -6.68
N GLU A 86 5.50 20.79 -6.77
CA GLU A 86 6.17 20.41 -8.01
C GLU A 86 5.18 19.98 -9.09
N GLU A 87 4.16 19.21 -8.72
CA GLU A 87 3.07 18.80 -9.64
C GLU A 87 2.25 19.99 -10.11
N LYS A 88 1.95 20.95 -9.23
CA LYS A 88 1.25 22.18 -9.62
C LYS A 88 2.07 23.02 -10.59
N LEU A 89 3.38 23.18 -10.34
CA LEU A 89 4.28 23.89 -11.24
C LEU A 89 4.37 23.19 -12.60
N MET A 90 4.40 21.84 -12.62
CA MET A 90 4.36 21.06 -13.84
C MET A 90 3.07 21.29 -14.63
N ALA A 91 1.91 21.26 -13.97
CA ALA A 91 0.63 21.55 -14.60
C ALA A 91 0.61 22.96 -15.22
N LEU A 92 1.11 23.97 -14.50
CA LEU A 92 1.23 25.33 -15.01
C LEU A 92 2.18 25.44 -16.21
N LEU A 93 3.29 24.70 -16.22
CA LEU A 93 4.20 24.63 -17.36
C LEU A 93 3.53 24.03 -18.59
N VAL A 94 2.80 22.93 -18.41
CA VAL A 94 2.03 22.28 -19.50
C VAL A 94 0.96 23.23 -20.03
N MET A 95 0.18 23.86 -19.15
CA MET A 95 -0.83 24.85 -19.52
C MET A 95 -0.22 26.07 -20.22
N LYS A 96 0.98 26.51 -19.85
CA LYS A 96 1.67 27.61 -20.51
C LYS A 96 2.09 27.25 -21.95
N GLN A 97 2.51 26.00 -22.17
CA GLN A 97 2.93 25.52 -23.49
C GLN A 97 1.76 25.19 -24.41
N SER A 98 0.62 24.76 -23.86
CA SER A 98 -0.62 24.53 -24.62
C SER A 98 -1.84 24.96 -23.80
N PRO A 99 -2.17 26.27 -23.77
CA PRO A 99 -3.28 26.81 -22.98
C PRO A 99 -4.66 26.50 -23.57
N LYS A 100 -4.72 25.94 -24.77
CA LYS A 100 -5.96 25.62 -25.49
C LYS A 100 -6.07 24.11 -25.67
N CYS A 101 -6.58 23.45 -24.63
CA CYS A 101 -7.29 22.19 -24.73
C CYS A 101 -8.62 22.40 -24.00
#